data_AF-A0A2S5R3P9-F1
#
_entry.id   AF-A0A2S5R3P9-F1
#
_cell.length_a   1.000
_cell.length_b   1.000
_cell.length_c   1.000
_cell.angle_alpha   90.00
_cell.angle_beta   90.00
_cell.angle_gamma   90.00
#
_symmetry.space_group_name_H-M   'P 1'
#
loop_
_entity.id
_entity.type
_entity.pdbx_description
1 polymer ?
#
loop_
_entity_poly.entity_id
_entity_poly.type
_entity_poly.pdbx_seq_one_letter_code
_entity_poly.pdbx_strand_id
1 'polypeptide(L)'
;MSMRMKNHKPIILAQIKQTQQGFTLVELLLVILVLSSLALATTFLVDGIGNQSRFDETKTRLQQIRQAIIGDTSRTLNGQPELRGYVADMGRLPVDLTELIEMGTGSDEQPAWGLSAVTASDLSPVVTISLNAGWRGPYLDTLPDSDGERRFRDGWGNGDLSSVNYGWSFGVDISGVSGVTVQSYGADGLSGVTTPGAVFEEDYPATGNLIEPNDYVVSLANLNVQLDQPIAIAPSEDLVLRLYRISDGVIEDPAIESAAVTAVVGQQTLSFSVTEGLPHYMGNYAAVLICDNLVVYDGNCVAPHMNSQPYYFTLIPRAQLPIIPWNIQ
;
A
#
# COMPACT_ATOMS: atom_id res chain seq x y z
N MET A 1 -103.63 -5.58 59.54
CA MET A 1 -102.54 -5.57 60.55
C MET A 1 -101.24 -5.28 59.83
N SER A 2 -100.54 -4.26 60.31
CA SER A 2 -99.37 -3.59 59.76
C SER A 2 -98.13 -4.48 59.65
N MET A 3 -97.37 -4.33 58.56
CA MET A 3 -95.90 -4.10 58.55
C MET A 3 -95.38 -4.25 57.11
N ARG A 4 -94.34 -3.58 56.63
CA ARG A 4 -93.63 -2.32 56.93
C ARG A 4 -92.60 -2.23 55.80
N MET A 5 -92.64 -1.16 55.01
CA MET A 5 -91.71 -0.91 53.91
C MET A 5 -90.24 -0.90 54.40
N LYS A 6 -89.35 -1.55 53.64
CA LYS A 6 -87.90 -1.28 53.67
C LYS A 6 -87.49 -0.68 52.33
N ASN A 7 -87.19 0.62 52.38
CA ASN A 7 -86.69 1.43 51.28
C ASN A 7 -85.36 0.88 50.72
N HIS A 8 -85.31 0.69 49.40
CA HIS A 8 -84.04 0.61 48.66
C HIS A 8 -83.43 2.01 48.57
N LYS A 9 -82.23 2.18 49.14
CA LYS A 9 -81.38 3.36 48.88
C LYS A 9 -80.56 3.11 47.61
N PRO A 10 -80.51 4.05 46.65
CA PRO A 10 -79.59 3.96 45.52
C PRO A 10 -78.14 4.16 45.98
N ILE A 11 -77.24 3.31 45.49
CA ILE A 11 -75.79 3.46 45.60
C ILE A 11 -75.39 4.61 44.67
N ILE A 12 -75.09 5.77 45.22
CA ILE A 12 -74.50 6.89 44.49
C ILE A 12 -73.01 6.59 44.35
N LEU A 13 -72.56 6.35 43.11
CA LEU A 13 -71.15 6.31 42.76
C LEU A 13 -70.52 7.67 43.10
N ALA A 14 -69.63 7.69 44.10
CA ALA A 14 -68.80 8.85 44.37
C ALA A 14 -67.86 9.05 43.18
N GLN A 15 -68.11 10.08 42.36
CA GLN A 15 -67.12 10.55 41.41
C GLN A 15 -65.93 11.08 42.20
N ILE A 16 -64.82 10.34 42.17
CA ILE A 16 -63.53 10.82 42.65
C ILE A 16 -63.14 11.96 41.69
N LYS A 17 -63.35 13.19 42.13
CA LYS A 17 -62.89 14.39 41.43
C LYS A 17 -61.35 14.34 41.46
N GLN A 18 -60.72 13.87 40.38
CA GLN A 18 -59.29 14.03 40.20
C GLN A 18 -58.99 15.53 40.20
N THR A 19 -58.41 16.02 41.29
CA THR A 19 -57.79 17.34 41.31
C THR A 19 -56.60 17.27 40.38
N GLN A 20 -56.73 17.86 39.20
CA GLN A 20 -55.61 18.18 38.33
C GLN A 20 -54.70 19.13 39.13
N GLN A 21 -53.63 18.58 39.70
CA GLN A 21 -52.57 19.38 40.29
C GLN A 21 -51.86 20.06 39.11
N GLY A 22 -52.12 21.35 38.91
CA GLY A 22 -51.40 22.14 37.91
C GLY A 22 -49.92 22.22 38.30
N PHE A 23 -49.04 22.00 37.33
CA PHE A 23 -47.60 22.13 37.51
C PHE A 23 -47.26 23.49 38.12
N THR A 24 -46.44 23.48 39.17
CA THR A 24 -45.96 24.73 39.76
C THR A 24 -44.93 25.38 38.84
N LEU A 25 -44.83 26.70 38.87
CA LEU A 25 -43.82 27.44 38.08
C LEU A 25 -42.39 26.95 38.38
N VAL A 26 -42.14 26.56 39.63
CA VAL A 26 -40.85 26.01 40.07
C VAL A 26 -40.57 24.63 39.48
N GLU A 27 -41.59 23.78 39.35
CA GLU A 27 -41.46 22.45 38.76
C GLU A 27 -41.20 22.52 37.26
N LEU A 28 -41.89 23.43 36.56
CA LEU A 28 -41.60 23.69 35.15
C LEU A 28 -40.18 24.25 34.96
N LEU A 29 -39.72 25.12 35.86
CA LEU A 29 -38.36 25.65 35.85
C LEU A 29 -37.29 24.58 36.13
N LEU A 30 -37.56 23.65 37.05
CA LEU A 30 -36.66 22.53 37.33
C LEU A 30 -36.59 21.55 36.16
N VAL A 31 -37.72 21.24 35.53
CA VAL A 31 -37.78 20.34 34.37
C VAL A 31 -37.01 20.92 33.20
N ILE A 32 -37.19 22.20 32.85
CA ILE A 32 -36.41 22.82 31.76
C ILE A 32 -34.91 22.85 32.09
N LEU A 33 -34.53 23.02 33.36
CA LEU A 33 -33.13 23.00 33.78
C LEU A 33 -32.51 21.60 33.61
N VAL A 34 -33.22 20.56 34.03
CA VAL A 34 -32.76 19.16 33.90
C VAL A 34 -32.74 18.73 32.42
N LEU A 35 -33.74 19.11 31.62
CA LEU A 35 -33.76 18.81 30.20
C LEU A 35 -32.63 19.54 29.44
N SER A 36 -32.34 20.79 29.83
CA SER A 36 -31.25 21.56 29.22
C SER A 36 -29.88 20.98 29.60
N SER A 37 -29.68 20.58 30.86
CA SER A 37 -28.41 19.94 31.27
C SER A 37 -28.21 18.58 30.61
N LEU A 38 -29.28 17.79 30.48
CA LEU A 38 -29.24 16.49 29.79
C LEU A 38 -28.97 16.66 28.29
N ALA A 39 -29.59 17.66 27.64
CA ALA A 39 -29.35 17.96 26.24
C ALA A 39 -27.87 18.34 26.00
N LEU A 40 -27.30 19.23 26.83
CA LEU A 40 -25.89 19.61 26.73
C LEU A 40 -24.95 18.42 26.97
N ALA A 41 -25.21 17.60 27.99
CA ALA A 41 -24.43 16.40 28.27
C ALA A 41 -24.48 15.39 27.11
N THR A 42 -25.63 15.26 26.44
CA THR A 42 -25.80 14.38 25.29
C THR A 42 -24.94 14.85 24.11
N THR A 43 -24.88 16.16 23.83
CA THR A 43 -24.05 16.71 22.76
C THR A 43 -22.56 16.37 22.95
N PHE A 44 -22.00 16.60 24.15
CA PHE A 44 -20.59 16.29 24.42
C PHE A 44 -20.25 14.81 24.26
N LEU A 45 -21.17 13.90 24.61
CA LEU A 45 -20.99 12.47 24.42
C LEU A 45 -21.02 12.08 22.94
N VAL A 46 -21.93 12.67 22.16
CA VAL A 46 -22.05 12.41 20.72
C VAL A 46 -20.82 12.92 19.97
N ASP A 47 -20.31 14.11 20.31
CA ASP A 47 -19.12 14.68 19.70
C ASP A 47 -17.88 13.80 19.97
N GLY A 48 -17.72 13.30 21.19
CA GLY A 48 -16.62 12.38 21.54
C GLY A 48 -16.67 11.06 20.74
N ILE A 49 -17.86 10.48 20.56
CA ILE A 49 -18.05 9.26 19.76
C ILE A 49 -17.78 9.53 18.29
N GLY A 50 -18.28 10.65 17.75
CA GLY A 50 -18.05 11.05 16.37
C GLY A 50 -16.56 11.23 16.06
N ASN A 51 -15.85 11.94 16.94
CA ASN A 51 -14.42 12.18 16.79
C ASN A 51 -13.61 10.89 16.82
N GLN A 52 -13.92 9.99 17.77
CA GLN A 52 -13.26 8.69 17.85
C GLN A 52 -13.50 7.85 16.59
N SER A 53 -14.74 7.82 16.07
CA SER A 53 -15.08 7.09 14.84
C SER A 53 -14.28 7.59 13.64
N ARG A 54 -14.17 8.90 13.46
CA ARG A 54 -13.40 9.50 12.36
C ARG A 54 -11.91 9.22 12.48
N PHE A 55 -11.38 9.27 13.70
CA PHE A 55 -9.99 8.93 13.96
C PHE A 55 -9.68 7.45 13.65
N ASP A 56 -10.56 6.53 14.02
CA ASP A 56 -10.39 5.11 13.71
C ASP A 56 -10.56 4.81 12.21
N GLU A 57 -11.41 5.57 11.52
CA GLU A 57 -11.51 5.55 10.06
C GLU A 57 -10.20 6.04 9.41
N THR A 58 -9.62 7.15 9.88
CA THR A 58 -8.31 7.64 9.41
C THR A 58 -7.21 6.58 9.54
N LYS A 59 -7.14 5.87 10.68
CA LYS A 59 -6.19 4.76 10.85
C LYS A 59 -6.40 3.66 9.83
N THR A 60 -7.65 3.28 9.60
CA THR A 60 -8.01 2.24 8.64
C THR A 60 -7.61 2.65 7.22
N ARG A 61 -7.86 3.92 6.85
CA ARG A 61 -7.49 4.47 5.54
C ARG A 61 -5.98 4.55 5.35
N LEU A 62 -5.20 4.91 6.38
CA LEU A 62 -3.74 4.84 6.33
C LEU A 62 -3.24 3.41 6.06
N GLN A 63 -3.84 2.41 6.70
CA GLN A 63 -3.50 1.02 6.42
C GLN A 63 -3.85 0.61 4.98
N GLN A 64 -4.98 1.09 4.44
CA GLN A 64 -5.36 0.88 3.04
C GLN A 64 -4.35 1.53 2.07
N ILE A 65 -3.90 2.76 2.35
CA ILE A 65 -2.85 3.42 1.56
C ILE A 65 -1.55 2.61 1.59
N ARG A 66 -1.09 2.21 2.77
CA ARG A 66 0.10 1.35 2.89
C ARG A 66 -0.04 0.08 2.06
N GLN A 67 -1.16 -0.62 2.21
CA GLN A 67 -1.47 -1.85 1.50
C GLN A 67 -1.55 -1.65 -0.02
N ALA A 68 -2.08 -0.52 -0.50
CA ALA A 68 -2.14 -0.20 -1.93
C ALA A 68 -0.75 0.02 -2.54
N ILE A 69 0.16 0.66 -1.79
CA ILE A 69 1.51 0.98 -2.27
C ILE A 69 2.40 -0.28 -2.32
N ILE A 70 2.57 -0.97 -1.19
CA ILE A 70 3.53 -2.09 -1.08
C ILE A 70 2.91 -3.48 -1.09
N GLY A 71 1.58 -3.60 -0.96
CA GLY A 71 0.92 -4.89 -0.87
C GLY A 71 0.97 -5.57 0.49
N ASP A 72 0.52 -6.84 0.48
CA ASP A 72 0.61 -7.76 1.61
C ASP A 72 1.60 -8.86 1.24
N THR A 73 2.87 -8.62 1.55
CA THR A 73 3.97 -9.55 1.26
C THR A 73 3.92 -10.84 2.08
N SER A 74 3.00 -10.95 3.05
CA SER A 74 2.84 -12.15 3.88
C SER A 74 1.92 -13.19 3.26
N ARG A 75 1.12 -12.80 2.25
CA ARG A 75 0.19 -13.71 1.58
C ARG A 75 0.93 -14.58 0.59
N THR A 76 0.58 -15.86 0.58
CA THR A 76 1.04 -16.81 -0.42
C THR A 76 -0.18 -17.47 -1.07
N LEU A 77 -0.14 -17.62 -2.38
CA LEU A 77 -1.08 -18.41 -3.17
C LEU A 77 -0.31 -19.61 -3.73
N ASN A 78 -0.73 -20.81 -3.35
CA ASN A 78 -0.06 -22.07 -3.76
C ASN A 78 1.44 -22.11 -3.40
N GLY A 79 1.83 -21.51 -2.27
CA GLY A 79 3.22 -21.46 -1.81
C GLY A 79 4.09 -20.41 -2.51
N GLN A 80 3.54 -19.66 -3.47
CA GLN A 80 4.20 -18.50 -4.08
C GLN A 80 3.67 -17.21 -3.43
N PRO A 81 4.53 -16.26 -3.05
CA PRO A 81 4.09 -14.98 -2.52
C PRO A 81 3.16 -14.25 -3.49
N GLU A 82 2.05 -13.73 -2.97
CA GLU A 82 1.15 -12.89 -3.74
C GLU A 82 1.73 -11.48 -3.81
N LEU A 83 2.46 -11.20 -4.90
CA LEU A 83 3.01 -9.88 -5.14
C LEU A 83 1.95 -9.00 -5.82
N ARG A 84 1.32 -8.12 -5.04
CA ARG A 84 0.36 -7.13 -5.53
C ARG A 84 0.61 -5.81 -4.81
N GLY A 85 0.52 -4.70 -5.52
CA GLY A 85 0.73 -3.38 -4.98
C GLY A 85 1.39 -2.50 -6.02
N TYR A 86 1.20 -1.19 -5.90
CA TYR A 86 1.70 -0.23 -6.87
C TYR A 86 3.19 -0.41 -7.16
N VAL A 87 4.03 -0.54 -6.12
CA VAL A 87 5.48 -0.67 -6.28
C VAL A 87 5.87 -1.94 -7.04
N ALA A 88 5.22 -3.06 -6.74
CA ALA A 88 5.50 -4.34 -7.37
C ALA A 88 5.12 -4.38 -8.86
N ASP A 89 4.05 -3.68 -9.22
CA ASP A 89 3.53 -3.65 -10.58
C ASP A 89 4.20 -2.57 -11.44
N MET A 90 4.52 -1.41 -10.84
CA MET A 90 5.08 -0.23 -11.52
C MET A 90 6.59 -0.11 -11.40
N GLY A 91 7.23 -0.80 -10.46
CA GLY A 91 8.68 -0.70 -10.24
C GLY A 91 9.13 0.66 -9.68
N ARG A 92 8.23 1.41 -9.03
CA ARG A 92 8.52 2.69 -8.35
C ARG A 92 7.46 3.01 -7.29
N LEU A 93 7.76 3.96 -6.41
CA LEU A 93 6.75 4.57 -5.54
C LEU A 93 5.78 5.45 -6.35
N PRO A 94 4.52 5.60 -5.89
CA PRO A 94 3.63 6.60 -6.47
C PRO A 94 4.10 8.01 -6.12
N VAL A 95 3.89 8.96 -7.02
CA VAL A 95 4.21 10.38 -6.84
C VAL A 95 3.17 11.05 -5.95
N ASP A 96 1.93 10.58 -6.00
CA ASP A 96 0.81 11.03 -5.19
C ASP A 96 -0.24 9.90 -5.02
N LEU A 97 -1.28 10.15 -4.21
CA LEU A 97 -2.33 9.16 -3.99
C LEU A 97 -3.28 8.98 -5.19
N THR A 98 -3.25 9.87 -6.18
CA THR A 98 -4.11 9.78 -7.36
C THR A 98 -3.71 8.61 -8.24
N GLU A 99 -2.41 8.36 -8.38
CA GLU A 99 -1.89 7.18 -9.10
C GLU A 99 -2.40 5.84 -8.51
N LEU A 100 -2.87 5.82 -7.25
CA LEU A 100 -3.44 4.61 -6.64
C LEU A 100 -4.91 4.38 -6.97
N ILE A 101 -5.64 5.39 -7.47
CA ILE A 101 -7.09 5.34 -7.71
C ILE A 101 -7.38 5.36 -9.21
N GLU A 102 -6.56 6.04 -10.00
CA GLU A 102 -6.73 6.15 -11.45
C GLU A 102 -5.43 5.94 -12.22
N MET A 103 -5.58 5.47 -13.44
CA MET A 103 -4.46 5.26 -14.38
C MET A 103 -3.87 6.60 -14.86
N GLY A 104 -4.61 7.70 -14.70
CA GLY A 104 -4.28 9.00 -15.29
C GLY A 104 -4.75 9.11 -16.74
N THR A 105 -4.55 10.29 -17.34
CA THR A 105 -4.88 10.55 -18.74
C THR A 105 -3.85 11.53 -19.34
N GLY A 106 -3.64 11.48 -20.66
CA GLY A 106 -2.78 12.44 -21.32
C GLY A 106 -1.30 12.29 -20.93
N SER A 107 -0.68 13.35 -20.40
CA SER A 107 0.73 13.31 -19.97
C SER A 107 0.99 12.49 -18.72
N ASP A 108 -0.06 12.24 -17.94
CA ASP A 108 0.02 11.57 -16.64
C ASP A 108 -0.52 10.13 -16.73
N GLU A 109 -0.77 9.64 -17.96
CA GLU A 109 -1.22 8.28 -18.22
C GLU A 109 -0.13 7.27 -17.91
N GLN A 110 -0.44 6.35 -17.02
CA GLN A 110 0.44 5.26 -16.63
C GLN A 110 0.28 4.07 -17.60
N PRO A 111 1.37 3.34 -17.92
CA PRO A 111 1.28 2.17 -18.80
C PRO A 111 0.31 1.14 -18.25
N ALA A 112 -0.70 0.73 -19.03
CA ALA A 112 -1.68 -0.25 -18.57
C ALA A 112 -1.03 -1.62 -18.26
N TRP A 113 -1.55 -2.33 -17.26
CA TRP A 113 -1.07 -3.66 -16.90
C TRP A 113 -1.08 -4.62 -18.10
N GLY A 114 0.07 -5.20 -18.40
CA GLY A 114 0.23 -6.13 -19.50
C GLY A 114 1.61 -6.76 -19.53
N LEU A 115 1.88 -7.51 -20.60
CA LEU A 115 3.18 -8.09 -20.85
C LEU A 115 4.09 -7.02 -21.47
N SER A 116 5.03 -6.49 -20.69
CA SER A 116 6.13 -5.67 -21.20
C SER A 116 7.23 -6.59 -21.72
N ALA A 117 7.82 -6.26 -22.87
CA ALA A 117 8.90 -7.05 -23.46
C ALA A 117 10.02 -6.16 -23.99
N VAL A 118 11.26 -6.59 -23.81
CA VAL A 118 12.46 -5.96 -24.36
C VAL A 118 13.32 -7.02 -25.04
N THR A 119 13.93 -6.66 -26.16
CA THR A 119 14.86 -7.54 -26.88
C THR A 119 16.28 -7.03 -26.67
N ALA A 120 17.08 -7.80 -25.94
CA ALA A 120 18.49 -7.53 -25.71
C ALA A 120 19.29 -7.93 -26.96
N SER A 121 19.29 -7.04 -27.96
CA SER A 121 19.92 -7.26 -29.27
C SER A 121 21.45 -7.19 -29.24
N ASP A 122 22.02 -6.67 -28.16
CA ASP A 122 23.46 -6.62 -27.92
C ASP A 122 24.02 -7.97 -27.42
N LEU A 123 23.16 -8.84 -26.88
CA LEU A 123 23.55 -10.17 -26.42
C LEU A 123 23.69 -11.19 -27.57
N SER A 124 24.56 -12.16 -27.34
CA SER A 124 24.80 -13.29 -28.24
C SER A 124 24.53 -14.61 -27.50
N PRO A 125 23.47 -15.38 -27.82
CA PRO A 125 22.45 -15.07 -28.81
C PRO A 125 21.52 -13.96 -28.30
N VAL A 126 20.75 -13.34 -29.21
CA VAL A 126 19.76 -12.32 -28.85
C VAL A 126 18.71 -12.92 -27.93
N VAL A 127 18.45 -12.27 -26.79
CA VAL A 127 17.46 -12.71 -25.79
C VAL A 127 16.27 -11.76 -25.79
N THR A 128 15.05 -12.31 -25.74
CA THR A 128 13.85 -11.52 -25.48
C THR A 128 13.38 -11.77 -24.05
N ILE A 129 13.22 -10.69 -23.30
CA ILE A 129 12.78 -10.70 -21.92
C ILE A 129 11.34 -10.21 -21.91
N SER A 130 10.49 -10.82 -21.09
CA SER A 130 9.10 -10.41 -20.94
C SER A 130 8.68 -10.52 -19.48
N LEU A 131 8.15 -9.44 -18.94
CA LEU A 131 7.71 -9.30 -17.55
C LEU A 131 6.33 -8.67 -17.57
N ASN A 132 5.44 -9.14 -16.71
CA ASN A 132 4.17 -8.44 -16.53
C ASN A 132 4.40 -7.20 -15.66
N ALA A 133 3.92 -6.06 -16.14
CA ALA A 133 4.14 -4.75 -15.55
C ALA A 133 3.01 -3.78 -15.92
N GLY A 134 2.98 -2.63 -15.25
CA GLY A 134 2.07 -1.53 -15.54
C GLY A 134 0.99 -1.35 -14.48
N TRP A 135 0.13 -0.36 -14.68
CA TRP A 135 -0.93 -0.02 -13.76
C TRP A 135 -2.03 -1.08 -13.83
N ARG A 136 -2.10 -1.90 -12.77
CA ARG A 136 -3.08 -2.98 -12.60
C ARG A 136 -4.35 -2.53 -11.89
N GLY A 137 -4.36 -1.27 -11.45
CA GLY A 137 -5.34 -0.70 -10.53
C GLY A 137 -6.79 -0.62 -11.04
N PRO A 138 -7.68 -0.01 -10.23
CA PRO A 138 -7.38 0.79 -9.05
C PRO A 138 -6.83 -0.03 -7.86
N TYR A 139 -5.86 0.54 -7.14
CA TYR A 139 -5.25 -0.03 -5.94
C TYR A 139 -5.97 0.38 -4.65
N LEU A 140 -6.56 1.57 -4.65
CA LEU A 140 -7.50 2.05 -3.64
C LEU A 140 -8.90 2.07 -4.21
N ASP A 141 -9.83 1.40 -3.54
CA ASP A 141 -11.24 1.44 -3.88
C ASP A 141 -11.93 2.59 -3.14
N THR A 142 -12.64 3.44 -3.89
CA THR A 142 -13.39 4.56 -3.35
C THR A 142 -14.70 4.67 -4.11
N LEU A 143 -15.77 4.93 -3.35
CA LEU A 143 -17.00 5.38 -3.95
C LEU A 143 -16.82 6.83 -4.42
N PRO A 144 -17.46 7.22 -5.54
CA PRO A 144 -17.51 8.61 -5.94
C PRO A 144 -18.19 9.48 -4.87
N ASP A 145 -17.67 10.69 -4.70
CA ASP A 145 -18.31 11.76 -3.95
C ASP A 145 -19.60 12.23 -4.67
N SER A 146 -20.35 13.16 -4.06
CA SER A 146 -21.61 13.68 -4.61
C SER A 146 -21.48 14.34 -5.98
N ASP A 147 -20.28 14.79 -6.35
CA ASP A 147 -19.95 15.37 -7.65
C ASP A 147 -19.52 14.33 -8.69
N GLY A 148 -19.43 13.04 -8.32
CA GLY A 148 -19.07 11.94 -9.21
C GLY A 148 -17.57 11.64 -9.28
N GLU A 149 -16.74 12.42 -8.59
CA GLU A 149 -15.29 12.24 -8.54
C GLU A 149 -14.89 11.27 -7.43
N ARG A 150 -13.89 10.42 -7.68
CA ARG A 150 -13.36 9.49 -6.66
C ARG A 150 -12.30 10.19 -5.83
N ARG A 151 -12.44 10.15 -4.51
CA ARG A 151 -11.49 10.76 -3.58
C ARG A 151 -11.28 9.85 -2.39
N PHE A 152 -10.02 9.72 -1.99
CA PHE A 152 -9.66 8.90 -0.83
C PHE A 152 -9.24 9.78 0.34
N ARG A 153 -10.21 10.44 0.98
CA ARG A 153 -9.98 11.41 2.07
C ARG A 153 -9.62 10.72 3.38
N ASP A 154 -9.30 11.46 4.44
CA ASP A 154 -9.29 10.93 5.81
C ASP A 154 -10.71 10.89 6.42
N GLY A 155 -10.85 10.43 7.68
CA GLY A 155 -12.15 10.39 8.36
C GLY A 155 -12.75 11.76 8.69
N TRP A 156 -11.95 12.83 8.61
CA TRP A 156 -12.39 14.21 8.83
C TRP A 156 -12.90 14.86 7.56
N GLY A 157 -12.51 14.34 6.40
CA GLY A 157 -12.89 14.88 5.09
C GLY A 157 -12.03 16.07 4.69
N ASN A 158 -10.78 16.12 5.17
CA ASN A 158 -9.85 17.20 4.90
C ASN A 158 -9.52 17.34 3.40
N GLY A 159 -9.05 18.53 3.01
CA GLY A 159 -8.55 18.86 1.69
C GLY A 159 -9.59 19.41 0.70
N ASP A 160 -9.11 20.13 -0.30
CA ASP A 160 -9.97 20.65 -1.36
C ASP A 160 -10.41 19.56 -2.35
N LEU A 161 -11.42 19.87 -3.17
CA LEU A 161 -11.98 18.94 -4.17
C LEU A 161 -10.99 18.58 -5.29
N SER A 162 -9.90 19.34 -5.46
CA SER A 162 -8.92 19.19 -6.54
C SER A 162 -7.52 18.77 -6.05
N SER A 163 -7.40 18.30 -4.81
CA SER A 163 -6.11 17.86 -4.26
C SER A 163 -5.75 16.47 -4.79
N VAL A 164 -4.57 16.34 -5.40
CA VAL A 164 -4.00 15.04 -5.87
C VAL A 164 -3.72 14.04 -4.73
N ASN A 165 -3.72 14.51 -3.48
CA ASN A 165 -3.57 13.70 -2.28
C ASN A 165 -4.83 13.68 -1.42
N TYR A 166 -5.97 14.19 -1.90
CA TYR A 166 -7.26 14.10 -1.21
C TYR A 166 -7.26 14.61 0.23
N GLY A 167 -6.43 15.61 0.53
CA GLY A 167 -6.28 16.18 1.88
C GLY A 167 -5.27 15.49 2.80
N TRP A 168 -4.61 14.43 2.33
CA TRP A 168 -3.45 13.86 3.03
C TRP A 168 -2.19 14.68 2.76
N SER A 169 -1.37 14.84 3.79
CA SER A 169 0.04 15.22 3.63
C SER A 169 0.80 13.99 3.13
N PHE A 170 1.14 13.95 1.85
CA PHE A 170 1.86 12.85 1.22
C PHE A 170 3.25 13.33 0.80
N GLY A 171 4.28 12.59 1.20
CA GLY A 171 5.67 12.90 0.88
C GLY A 171 6.43 11.66 0.48
N VAL A 172 7.09 11.74 -0.67
CA VAL A 172 8.14 10.81 -1.10
C VAL A 172 9.39 11.65 -1.30
N ASP A 173 10.43 11.40 -0.51
CA ASP A 173 11.71 12.07 -0.75
C ASP A 173 12.42 11.39 -1.92
N ILE A 174 12.30 12.04 -3.07
CA ILE A 174 12.85 11.70 -4.38
C ILE A 174 14.39 11.76 -4.44
N SER A 175 15.07 12.17 -3.37
CA SER A 175 16.54 12.35 -3.35
C SER A 175 17.31 11.09 -2.91
N GLY A 176 16.63 9.97 -2.65
CA GLY A 176 17.27 8.73 -2.22
C GLY A 176 16.32 7.61 -1.81
N VAL A 177 16.82 6.71 -0.97
CA VAL A 177 16.08 5.58 -0.39
C VAL A 177 15.43 6.05 0.91
N SER A 178 14.40 6.88 0.78
CA SER A 178 13.67 7.48 1.90
C SER A 178 12.26 6.88 2.02
N GLY A 179 11.70 6.90 3.23
CA GLY A 179 10.36 6.35 3.46
C GLY A 179 9.27 7.20 2.83
N VAL A 180 8.05 6.65 2.80
CA VAL A 180 6.84 7.37 2.38
C VAL A 180 6.17 7.94 3.62
N THR A 181 5.98 9.25 3.67
CA THR A 181 5.19 9.91 4.72
C THR A 181 3.77 10.10 4.22
N VAL A 182 2.80 9.72 5.06
CA VAL A 182 1.37 9.97 4.83
C VAL A 182 0.75 10.37 6.15
N GLN A 183 0.20 11.58 6.23
CA GLN A 183 -0.37 12.12 7.47
C GLN A 183 -1.73 12.77 7.19
N SER A 184 -2.68 12.56 8.09
CA SER A 184 -3.94 13.31 8.18
C SER A 184 -3.70 14.54 9.06
N TYR A 185 -4.31 15.67 8.72
CA TYR A 185 -4.27 16.91 9.49
C TYR A 185 -5.26 16.93 10.67
N GLY A 186 -5.83 15.79 11.05
CA GLY A 186 -6.78 15.73 12.17
C GLY A 186 -8.06 16.55 11.95
N ALA A 187 -8.73 16.89 13.03
CA ALA A 187 -10.04 17.56 13.03
C ALA A 187 -9.99 19.04 12.67
N ASP A 188 -8.85 19.70 12.86
CA ASP A 188 -8.69 21.12 12.53
C ASP A 188 -8.30 21.33 11.06
N GLY A 189 -7.80 20.28 10.39
CA GLY A 189 -7.41 20.32 8.98
C GLY A 189 -6.16 21.18 8.74
N LEU A 190 -5.40 21.48 9.79
CA LEU A 190 -4.20 22.31 9.75
C LEU A 190 -2.97 21.45 10.07
N SER A 191 -1.82 21.81 9.50
CA SER A 191 -0.59 21.08 9.81
C SER A 191 -0.06 21.44 11.21
N GLY A 192 0.28 20.39 11.96
CA GLY A 192 0.94 20.45 13.25
C GLY A 192 -0.01 20.63 14.43
N VAL A 193 0.55 20.62 15.64
CA VAL A 193 -0.24 20.79 16.87
C VAL A 193 -0.52 22.27 17.10
N THR A 194 -1.77 22.67 16.88
CA THR A 194 -2.25 24.03 17.17
C THR A 194 -2.64 24.21 18.64
N THR A 195 -3.13 23.14 19.29
CA THR A 195 -3.61 23.16 20.69
C THR A 195 -3.10 21.97 21.52
N PRO A 196 -2.26 22.18 22.56
CA PRO A 196 -1.83 21.10 23.46
C PRO A 196 -3.00 20.42 24.17
N GLY A 197 -3.15 19.10 23.99
CA GLY A 197 -4.22 18.30 24.60
C GLY A 197 -5.44 18.04 23.70
N ALA A 198 -5.49 18.63 22.50
CA ALA A 198 -6.50 18.34 21.49
C ALA A 198 -6.12 17.11 20.65
N VAL A 199 -6.29 15.91 21.23
CA VAL A 199 -5.83 14.63 20.64
C VAL A 199 -6.38 14.32 19.24
N PHE A 200 -7.48 14.94 18.84
CA PHE A 200 -8.08 14.74 17.51
C PHE A 200 -7.67 15.81 16.49
N GLU A 201 -7.13 16.95 16.94
CA GLU A 201 -6.61 18.04 16.09
C GLU A 201 -5.15 17.79 15.70
N GLU A 202 -4.44 16.91 16.41
CA GLU A 202 -3.05 16.58 16.07
C GLU A 202 -2.95 15.76 14.77
N ASP A 203 -1.95 16.10 13.95
CA ASP A 203 -1.56 15.33 12.77
C ASP A 203 -1.38 13.84 13.11
N TYR A 204 -1.90 12.95 12.25
CA TYR A 204 -1.81 11.52 12.46
C TYR A 204 -1.30 10.74 11.23
N PRO A 205 -0.22 9.95 11.38
CA PRO A 205 0.65 9.86 12.54
C PRO A 205 1.41 11.18 12.76
N ALA A 206 1.70 11.56 14.00
CA ALA A 206 2.36 12.83 14.31
C ALA A 206 3.76 12.95 13.69
N THR A 207 4.50 11.83 13.60
CA THR A 207 5.83 11.74 12.99
C THR A 207 6.07 10.36 12.39
N GLY A 208 7.09 10.25 11.54
CA GLY A 208 7.58 9.00 10.99
C GLY A 208 7.02 8.68 9.60
N ASN A 209 7.56 7.62 9.01
CA ASN A 209 7.12 7.15 7.70
C ASN A 209 5.97 6.16 7.86
N LEU A 210 4.97 6.25 6.99
CA LEU A 210 3.98 5.18 6.85
C LEU A 210 4.64 3.93 6.27
N ILE A 211 5.62 4.10 5.37
CA ILE A 211 6.35 3.02 4.69
C ILE A 211 7.84 3.30 4.80
N GLU A 212 8.58 2.35 5.34
CA GLU A 212 10.04 2.46 5.42
C GLU A 212 10.70 1.89 4.16
N PRO A 213 11.92 2.32 3.80
CA PRO A 213 12.58 1.81 2.60
C PRO A 213 12.75 0.30 2.56
N ASN A 214 13.02 -0.32 3.71
CA ASN A 214 13.12 -1.78 3.84
C ASN A 214 11.78 -2.52 3.68
N ASP A 215 10.66 -1.81 3.49
CA ASP A 215 9.36 -2.40 3.14
C ASP A 215 9.19 -2.60 1.63
N TYR A 216 10.02 -1.95 0.79
CA TYR A 216 9.86 -1.99 -0.66
C TYR A 216 11.17 -2.11 -1.45
N VAL A 217 12.33 -1.89 -0.82
CA VAL A 217 13.65 -2.05 -1.43
C VAL A 217 14.28 -3.37 -1.01
N VAL A 218 14.98 -4.01 -1.95
CA VAL A 218 15.77 -5.23 -1.72
C VAL A 218 17.24 -4.96 -2.00
N SER A 219 18.12 -5.34 -1.07
CA SER A 219 19.56 -5.29 -1.31
C SER A 219 20.00 -6.47 -2.19
N LEU A 220 20.72 -6.17 -3.27
CA LEU A 220 21.22 -7.15 -4.24
C LEU A 220 22.72 -7.45 -4.06
N ALA A 221 23.22 -7.31 -2.84
CA ALA A 221 24.64 -7.47 -2.55
C ALA A 221 25.15 -8.92 -2.62
N ASN A 222 24.28 -9.94 -2.62
CA ASN A 222 24.68 -11.35 -2.59
C ASN A 222 23.69 -12.25 -3.36
N LEU A 223 23.51 -11.97 -4.65
CA LEU A 223 22.73 -12.84 -5.54
C LEU A 223 23.56 -14.08 -5.89
N ASN A 224 23.02 -15.26 -5.58
CA ASN A 224 23.70 -16.52 -5.87
C ASN A 224 23.14 -17.16 -7.14
N VAL A 225 24.02 -17.48 -8.07
CA VAL A 225 23.72 -18.33 -9.22
C VAL A 225 24.26 -19.73 -8.96
N GLN A 226 23.39 -20.73 -9.10
CA GLN A 226 23.72 -22.13 -8.94
C GLN A 226 23.75 -22.80 -10.31
N LEU A 227 24.93 -23.24 -10.72
CA LEU A 227 25.10 -24.01 -11.95
C LEU A 227 24.61 -25.46 -11.73
N ASP A 228 23.97 -26.03 -12.74
CA ASP A 228 23.55 -27.45 -12.72
C ASP A 228 24.75 -28.41 -12.69
N GLN A 229 25.89 -27.99 -13.24
CA GLN A 229 27.17 -28.70 -13.19
C GLN A 229 28.32 -27.79 -12.76
N PRO A 230 29.38 -28.32 -12.13
CA PRO A 230 30.58 -27.53 -11.83
C PRO A 230 31.28 -27.06 -13.12
N ILE A 231 31.89 -25.88 -13.05
CA ILE A 231 32.68 -25.30 -14.15
C ILE A 231 33.80 -26.27 -14.54
N ALA A 232 33.70 -26.84 -15.75
CA ALA A 232 34.68 -27.78 -16.27
C ALA A 232 35.89 -27.10 -16.89
N ILE A 233 35.66 -25.93 -17.53
CA ILE A 233 36.66 -25.14 -18.22
C ILE A 233 36.55 -23.71 -17.70
N ALA A 234 37.68 -23.11 -17.32
CA ALA A 234 37.69 -21.71 -16.90
C ALA A 234 37.15 -20.83 -18.04
N PRO A 235 36.12 -20.01 -17.80
CA PRO A 235 35.61 -19.09 -18.80
C PRO A 235 36.73 -18.17 -19.32
N SER A 236 36.69 -17.82 -20.60
CA SER A 236 37.69 -16.91 -21.18
C SER A 236 37.55 -15.46 -20.72
N GLU A 237 36.41 -15.11 -20.14
CA GLU A 237 36.04 -13.77 -19.68
C GLU A 237 35.44 -13.88 -18.28
N ASP A 238 35.41 -12.75 -17.55
CA ASP A 238 34.65 -12.68 -16.30
C ASP A 238 33.15 -12.78 -16.57
N LEU A 239 32.42 -13.28 -15.56
CA LEU A 239 30.98 -13.43 -15.63
C LEU A 239 30.28 -12.23 -15.00
N VAL A 240 29.19 -11.79 -15.63
CA VAL A 240 28.35 -10.68 -15.17
C VAL A 240 26.90 -11.17 -15.14
N LEU A 241 26.17 -10.81 -14.08
CA LEU A 241 24.75 -11.05 -13.98
C LEU A 241 24.00 -9.81 -14.46
N ARG A 242 23.32 -9.92 -15.60
CA ARG A 242 22.46 -8.86 -16.12
C ARG A 242 21.03 -9.05 -15.63
N LEU A 243 20.46 -8.01 -15.04
CA LEU A 243 19.14 -7.99 -14.43
C LEU A 243 18.22 -7.01 -15.15
N TYR A 244 17.06 -7.52 -15.57
CA TYR A 244 15.97 -6.73 -16.13
C TYR A 244 14.93 -6.55 -15.03
N ARG A 245 14.57 -5.28 -14.77
CA ARG A 245 13.57 -4.90 -13.78
C ARG A 245 12.50 -4.03 -14.41
N ILE A 246 11.40 -3.86 -13.69
CA ILE A 246 10.39 -2.88 -14.03
C ILE A 246 10.77 -1.52 -13.46
N SER A 247 10.58 -0.47 -14.24
CA SER A 247 10.58 0.93 -13.83
C SER A 247 9.49 1.66 -14.60
N ASP A 248 8.72 2.52 -13.93
CA ASP A 248 7.61 3.27 -14.52
C ASP A 248 6.59 2.41 -15.30
N GLY A 249 6.34 1.18 -14.83
CA GLY A 249 5.36 0.26 -15.42
C GLY A 249 5.84 -0.46 -16.69
N VAL A 250 7.11 -0.31 -17.08
CA VAL A 250 7.71 -1.02 -18.21
C VAL A 250 9.07 -1.62 -17.83
N ILE A 251 9.62 -2.52 -18.66
CA ILE A 251 10.99 -3.02 -18.43
C ILE A 251 11.98 -1.87 -18.67
N GLU A 252 12.88 -1.63 -17.71
CA GLU A 252 13.96 -0.66 -17.84
C GLU A 252 15.02 -1.15 -18.84
N ASP A 253 15.41 -0.25 -19.74
CA ASP A 253 16.46 -0.46 -20.74
C ASP A 253 17.33 0.82 -20.78
N PRO A 254 18.64 0.77 -20.47
CA PRO A 254 19.46 -0.42 -20.28
C PRO A 254 19.17 -1.21 -19.00
N ALA A 255 19.38 -2.52 -19.07
CA ALA A 255 19.35 -3.40 -17.92
C ALA A 255 20.48 -3.09 -16.92
N ILE A 256 20.30 -3.48 -15.66
CA ILE A 256 21.33 -3.32 -14.62
C ILE A 256 22.29 -4.50 -14.68
N GLU A 257 23.56 -4.26 -14.41
CA GLU A 257 24.58 -5.30 -14.36
C GLU A 257 25.21 -5.39 -12.97
N SER A 258 25.59 -6.61 -12.58
CA SER A 258 26.39 -6.83 -11.39
C SER A 258 27.86 -6.45 -11.61
N ALA A 259 28.62 -6.35 -10.52
CA ALA A 259 30.07 -6.45 -10.62
C ALA A 259 30.48 -7.77 -11.31
N ALA A 260 31.55 -7.72 -12.09
CA ALA A 260 32.12 -8.88 -12.77
C ALA A 260 32.74 -9.87 -11.76
N VAL A 261 32.62 -11.16 -12.04
CA VAL A 261 33.09 -12.27 -11.21
C VAL A 261 33.98 -13.20 -12.02
N THR A 262 35.23 -13.31 -11.60
CA THR A 262 36.17 -14.30 -12.15
C THR A 262 35.81 -15.70 -11.64
N ALA A 263 35.26 -16.51 -12.53
CA ALA A 263 34.88 -17.89 -12.24
C ALA A 263 36.09 -18.84 -12.30
N VAL A 264 36.15 -19.82 -11.40
CA VAL A 264 37.23 -20.82 -11.35
C VAL A 264 36.72 -22.24 -11.56
N VAL A 265 37.58 -23.10 -12.11
CA VAL A 265 37.27 -24.52 -12.36
C VAL A 265 36.84 -25.21 -11.06
N GLY A 266 35.77 -26.01 -11.13
CA GLY A 266 35.20 -26.72 -10.00
C GLY A 266 34.21 -25.92 -9.14
N GLN A 267 34.04 -24.62 -9.39
CA GLN A 267 32.93 -23.86 -8.77
C GLN A 267 31.59 -24.29 -9.37
N GLN A 268 30.57 -24.34 -8.51
CA GLN A 268 29.19 -24.58 -8.90
C GLN A 268 28.24 -23.47 -8.42
N THR A 269 28.68 -22.67 -7.45
CA THR A 269 27.93 -21.52 -6.96
C THR A 269 28.76 -20.26 -7.19
N LEU A 270 28.14 -19.25 -7.80
CA LEU A 270 28.72 -17.94 -8.07
C LEU A 270 27.92 -16.88 -7.31
N SER A 271 28.60 -15.90 -6.74
CA SER A 271 27.98 -14.82 -5.97
C SER A 271 28.22 -13.48 -6.65
N PHE A 272 27.14 -12.75 -6.90
CA PHE A 272 27.13 -11.47 -7.59
C PHE A 272 26.61 -10.36 -6.66
N SER A 273 27.15 -9.16 -6.84
CA SER A 273 26.70 -7.95 -6.13
C SER A 273 26.32 -6.88 -7.13
N VAL A 274 25.13 -6.32 -6.96
CA VAL A 274 24.65 -5.16 -7.73
C VAL A 274 24.64 -3.96 -6.79
N THR A 275 25.45 -2.95 -7.11
CA THR A 275 25.63 -1.75 -6.27
C THR A 275 25.26 -0.45 -6.97
N GLU A 276 25.13 -0.45 -8.29
CA GLU A 276 24.70 0.70 -9.09
C GLU A 276 23.17 0.66 -9.34
N GLY A 277 22.56 1.83 -9.55
CA GLY A 277 21.13 1.91 -9.92
C GLY A 277 20.13 1.76 -8.75
N LEU A 278 20.53 2.09 -7.52
CA LEU A 278 19.65 2.07 -6.34
C LEU A 278 18.60 3.18 -6.35
N PRO A 279 17.37 2.93 -5.82
CA PRO A 279 16.90 1.71 -5.16
C PRO A 279 16.48 0.56 -6.10
N HIS A 280 16.61 -0.69 -5.63
CA HIS A 280 16.03 -1.87 -6.29
C HIS A 280 14.69 -2.22 -5.64
N TYR A 281 13.60 -1.88 -6.32
CA TYR A 281 12.24 -2.12 -5.84
C TYR A 281 11.90 -3.62 -5.83
N MET A 282 11.02 -4.02 -4.91
CA MET A 282 10.37 -5.32 -4.96
C MET A 282 9.58 -5.47 -6.26
N GLY A 283 9.46 -6.68 -6.79
CA GLY A 283 8.90 -6.85 -8.13
C GLY A 283 9.30 -8.16 -8.79
N ASN A 284 8.87 -8.30 -10.04
CA ASN A 284 9.35 -9.37 -10.91
C ASN A 284 10.62 -8.93 -11.63
N TYR A 285 11.58 -9.85 -11.69
CA TYR A 285 12.90 -9.65 -12.28
C TYR A 285 13.17 -10.78 -13.27
N ALA A 286 14.02 -10.50 -14.25
CA ALA A 286 14.64 -11.51 -15.08
C ALA A 286 16.16 -11.38 -15.01
N ALA A 287 16.85 -12.50 -14.92
CA ALA A 287 18.30 -12.58 -14.92
C ALA A 287 18.82 -13.32 -16.15
N VAL A 288 19.92 -12.83 -16.70
CA VAL A 288 20.72 -13.51 -17.71
C VAL A 288 22.17 -13.50 -17.25
N LEU A 289 22.77 -14.68 -17.13
CA LEU A 289 24.20 -14.80 -16.88
C LEU A 289 24.94 -14.65 -18.19
N ILE A 290 25.84 -13.66 -18.24
CA ILE A 290 26.61 -13.33 -19.44
C ILE A 290 28.10 -13.31 -19.11
N CYS A 291 28.91 -13.41 -20.14
CA CYS A 291 30.33 -13.11 -20.10
C CYS A 291 30.53 -11.61 -20.39
N ASP A 292 31.65 -11.03 -19.99
CA ASP A 292 31.97 -9.60 -20.20
C ASP A 292 31.94 -9.18 -21.69
N ASN A 293 32.14 -10.15 -22.60
CA ASN A 293 32.01 -9.98 -24.05
C ASN A 293 30.57 -10.08 -24.59
N LEU A 294 29.55 -10.00 -23.73
CA LEU A 294 28.11 -10.05 -24.05
C LEU A 294 27.60 -11.39 -24.60
N VAL A 295 28.40 -12.46 -24.46
CA VAL A 295 27.94 -13.82 -24.77
C VAL A 295 27.15 -14.37 -23.58
N VAL A 296 25.96 -14.91 -23.83
CA VAL A 296 25.19 -15.61 -22.80
C VAL A 296 25.96 -16.84 -22.34
N TYR A 297 26.21 -16.95 -21.04
CA TYR A 297 27.06 -18.01 -20.51
C TYR A 297 26.37 -19.37 -20.65
N ASP A 298 27.03 -20.28 -21.36
CA ASP A 298 26.61 -21.66 -21.55
C ASP A 298 27.66 -22.67 -21.06
N GLY A 299 28.80 -22.19 -20.55
CA GLY A 299 29.89 -23.01 -20.03
C GLY A 299 31.29 -22.50 -20.38
N ASN A 300 31.48 -21.79 -21.51
CA ASN A 300 32.83 -21.45 -21.98
C ASN A 300 33.07 -20.05 -22.60
N CYS A 301 32.05 -19.18 -22.73
CA CYS A 301 32.17 -17.80 -23.26
C CYS A 301 32.67 -17.64 -24.71
N VAL A 302 32.71 -18.71 -25.53
CA VAL A 302 33.28 -18.65 -26.89
C VAL A 302 32.23 -18.49 -27.99
N ALA A 303 31.19 -19.34 -28.00
CA ALA A 303 30.16 -19.31 -29.03
C ALA A 303 28.81 -19.73 -28.44
N PRO A 304 27.76 -18.90 -28.59
CA PRO A 304 26.50 -19.13 -27.91
C PRO A 304 25.83 -20.43 -28.34
N HIS A 305 25.36 -21.19 -27.36
CA HIS A 305 24.38 -22.25 -27.58
C HIS A 305 22.97 -21.66 -27.47
N MET A 306 22.06 -22.09 -28.36
CA MET A 306 20.71 -21.51 -28.55
C MET A 306 19.73 -21.73 -27.37
N ASN A 307 20.17 -22.33 -26.26
CA ASN A 307 19.27 -22.85 -25.23
C ASN A 307 19.30 -22.10 -23.89
N SER A 308 20.22 -21.15 -23.69
CA SER A 308 20.27 -20.38 -22.44
C SER A 308 19.12 -19.38 -22.38
N GLN A 309 18.15 -19.65 -21.51
CA GLN A 309 16.95 -18.83 -21.32
C GLN A 309 17.10 -17.91 -20.11
N PRO A 310 16.46 -16.73 -20.12
CA PRO A 310 16.41 -15.86 -18.95
C PRO A 310 15.70 -16.58 -17.79
N TYR A 311 16.22 -16.39 -16.58
CA TYR A 311 15.59 -16.90 -15.36
C TYR A 311 14.71 -15.83 -14.75
N TYR A 312 13.44 -16.15 -14.51
CA TYR A 312 12.46 -15.24 -13.91
C TYR A 312 12.28 -15.53 -12.44
N PHE A 313 12.29 -14.47 -11.63
CA PHE A 313 12.10 -14.58 -10.19
C PHE A 313 11.43 -13.33 -9.63
N THR A 314 10.96 -13.44 -8.40
CA THR A 314 10.36 -12.33 -7.68
C THR A 314 11.25 -11.92 -6.52
N LEU A 315 11.48 -10.62 -6.38
CA LEU A 315 12.16 -10.03 -5.24
C LEU A 315 11.14 -9.53 -4.23
N ILE A 316 11.34 -9.93 -2.97
CA ILE A 316 10.47 -9.59 -1.85
C ILE A 316 11.33 -8.99 -0.75
N PRO A 317 10.93 -7.85 -0.18
CA PRO A 317 11.67 -7.22 0.89
C PRO A 317 11.66 -8.11 2.14
N ARG A 318 12.79 -8.12 2.86
CA ARG A 318 13.00 -8.92 4.08
C ARG A 318 12.87 -10.45 3.90
N ALA A 319 12.82 -10.92 2.65
CA ALA A 319 12.93 -12.34 2.33
C ALA A 319 14.38 -12.70 2.00
N GLN A 320 14.69 -14.00 2.07
CA GLN A 320 15.95 -14.50 1.54
C GLN A 320 15.98 -14.32 0.02
N LEU A 321 17.11 -13.84 -0.52
CA LEU A 321 17.30 -13.75 -1.96
C LEU A 321 17.17 -15.13 -2.62
N PRO A 322 16.48 -15.23 -3.77
CA PRO A 322 16.37 -16.49 -4.48
C PRO A 322 17.74 -16.93 -5.00
N ILE A 323 17.96 -18.24 -5.02
CA ILE A 323 19.07 -18.84 -5.75
C ILE A 323 18.62 -18.96 -7.21
N ILE A 324 19.41 -18.43 -8.13
CA ILE A 324 19.16 -18.46 -9.56
C ILE A 324 19.76 -19.76 -10.12
N PRO A 325 18.96 -20.78 -10.47
CA PRO A 325 19.48 -21.94 -11.18
C PRO A 325 19.89 -21.53 -12.60
N TRP A 326 21.02 -22.05 -13.05
CA TRP A 326 21.53 -21.80 -14.38
C TRP A 326 22.02 -23.11 -14.99
N ASN A 327 21.50 -23.44 -16.16
CA ASN A 327 21.89 -24.67 -16.85
C ASN A 327 23.04 -24.34 -17.81
N ILE A 328 24.17 -25.03 -17.63
CA ILE A 328 25.28 -25.01 -18.58
C ILE A 328 25.17 -26.24 -19.50
N GLN A 329 25.55 -26.09 -20.77
CA GLN A 329 25.47 -27.16 -21.77
C GLN A 329 26.81 -27.88 -21.96
#